data_AF-A0A5J4QA95-F1
#
_entry.id   AF-A0A5J4QA95-F1
#
_cell.length_a   1.000
_cell.length_b   1.000
_cell.length_c   1.000
_cell.angle_alpha   90.00
_cell.angle_beta   90.00
_cell.angle_gamma   90.00
#
_symmetry.space_group_name_H-M   'P 1'
#
loop_
_entity.id
_entity.type
_entity.pdbx_description
1 polymer ?
#
loop_
_entity_poly.entity_id
_entity_poly.type
_entity_poly.pdbx_seq_one_letter_code
_entity_poly.pdbx_strand_id
1 'polypeptide(L)'
;MYCSPFRKDNHPSFKVDYHLNVWHDFGTNEGGSIIDLVMKMENISFHEAADKLEKRYASASIETDTFSFHRNNINDSIPSFGNESSLFVLKILPITHPTLIDFVRERKIDLELANRYCKEIHYRINSRNYFSIGFRNDKDGYELNSPLGFKGCISPKEITTVRNNRNTCLVFEGFWDFLSYLTLQNVKQTKHDAVILNLIANVSKAMDFIKSHKDIYTYLDNDEGGQRATRLIKETCPSINDRSAQYAGYKDLNEYLRGKKLVQQKQQSRGMKR
;
A
#
# COMPACT_ATOMS: atom_id res chain seq x y z
N MET A 1 7.28 7.94 -26.22
CA MET A 1 8.41 8.11 -25.27
C MET A 1 9.08 9.42 -25.58
N TYR A 2 9.61 10.08 -24.56
CA TYR A 2 10.25 11.39 -24.59
C TYR A 2 11.68 11.26 -24.05
N CYS A 3 12.55 12.23 -24.31
CA CYS A 3 13.80 12.34 -23.57
C CYS A 3 13.53 12.75 -22.11
N SER A 4 14.34 12.28 -21.17
CA SER A 4 14.15 12.61 -19.76
C SER A 4 14.28 14.11 -19.51
N PRO A 5 13.37 14.74 -18.75
CA PRO A 5 13.47 16.14 -18.37
C PRO A 5 14.53 16.39 -17.29
N PHE A 6 15.05 15.33 -16.64
CA PHE A 6 15.97 15.45 -15.50
C PHE A 6 17.44 15.27 -15.87
N ARG A 7 17.72 14.76 -17.06
CA ARG A 7 19.06 14.42 -17.50
C ARG A 7 19.17 14.46 -19.01
N LYS A 8 20.38 14.68 -19.51
CA LYS A 8 20.65 14.61 -20.95
C LYS A 8 20.63 13.14 -21.37
N ASP A 9 19.69 12.79 -22.24
CA ASP A 9 19.60 11.46 -22.83
C ASP A 9 19.79 11.50 -24.34
N ASN A 10 20.51 10.51 -24.87
CA ASN A 10 20.71 10.33 -26.31
C ASN A 10 19.55 9.52 -26.92
N HIS A 11 18.77 8.80 -26.10
CA HIS A 11 17.61 8.02 -26.55
C HIS A 11 16.35 8.31 -25.69
N PRO A 12 15.13 8.34 -26.28
CA PRO A 12 13.91 8.53 -25.50
C PRO A 12 13.68 7.40 -24.49
N SER A 13 13.63 7.75 -23.21
CA SER A 13 13.57 6.84 -22.06
C SER A 13 12.51 7.25 -21.04
N PHE A 14 11.80 8.34 -21.28
CA PHE A 14 10.75 8.86 -20.41
C PHE A 14 9.37 8.56 -21.01
N LYS A 15 8.45 8.05 -20.21
CA LYS A 15 7.08 7.75 -20.65
C LYS A 15 6.08 8.40 -19.69
N VAL A 16 5.10 9.10 -20.25
CA VAL A 16 3.87 9.48 -19.57
C VAL A 16 2.77 8.54 -20.03
N ASP A 17 2.10 7.90 -19.09
CA ASP A 17 0.95 7.04 -19.36
C ASP A 17 -0.33 7.76 -18.94
N TYR A 18 -1.06 8.30 -19.92
CA TYR A 18 -2.27 9.10 -19.69
C TYR A 18 -3.43 8.28 -19.12
N HIS A 19 -3.47 6.97 -19.36
CA HIS A 19 -4.53 6.10 -18.82
C HIS A 19 -4.29 5.76 -17.36
N LEU A 20 -3.03 5.57 -16.99
CA LEU A 20 -2.63 5.28 -15.61
C LEU A 20 -2.33 6.56 -14.80
N ASN A 21 -2.28 7.72 -15.45
CA ASN A 21 -1.93 9.02 -14.90
C ASN A 21 -0.60 9.02 -14.12
N VAL A 22 0.39 8.32 -14.68
CA VAL A 22 1.74 8.18 -14.10
C VAL A 22 2.81 8.48 -15.13
N TRP A 23 3.98 8.87 -14.66
CA TRP A 23 5.19 8.95 -15.46
C TRP A 23 6.23 7.93 -14.99
N HIS A 24 7.12 7.58 -15.89
CA HIS A 24 8.25 6.70 -15.62
C HIS A 24 9.46 7.09 -16.47
N ASP A 25 10.62 7.31 -15.84
CA ASP A 25 11.93 7.40 -16.49
C ASP A 25 12.61 6.03 -16.41
N PHE A 26 12.71 5.34 -17.54
CA PHE A 26 13.36 4.02 -17.63
C PHE A 26 14.88 4.08 -17.43
N GLY A 27 15.52 5.24 -17.58
CA GLY A 27 16.97 5.35 -17.37
C GLY A 27 17.37 5.56 -15.91
N THR A 28 16.51 6.15 -15.07
CA THR A 28 16.73 6.23 -13.61
C THR A 28 15.87 5.26 -12.81
N ASN A 29 14.92 4.59 -13.47
CA ASN A 29 13.92 3.72 -12.88
C ASN A 29 13.07 4.43 -11.81
N GLU A 30 12.79 5.70 -12.05
CA GLU A 30 11.96 6.54 -11.19
C GLU A 30 10.62 6.80 -11.88
N GLY A 31 9.58 6.93 -11.10
CA GLY A 31 8.25 7.24 -11.61
C GLY A 31 7.35 7.70 -10.48
N GLY A 32 6.18 8.21 -10.86
CA GLY A 32 5.23 8.76 -9.91
C GLY A 32 4.02 9.35 -10.59
N SER A 33 3.22 10.07 -9.81
CA SER A 33 2.12 10.89 -10.31
C SER A 33 2.63 12.10 -11.09
N ILE A 34 1.74 12.77 -11.83
CA ILE A 34 2.07 14.06 -12.48
C ILE A 34 2.51 15.13 -11.46
N ILE A 35 2.03 15.09 -10.21
CA ILE A 35 2.49 16.05 -9.20
C ILE A 35 3.95 15.75 -8.83
N ASP A 36 4.30 14.47 -8.65
CA ASP A 36 5.69 14.06 -8.41
C ASP A 36 6.62 14.49 -9.57
N LEU A 37 6.10 14.48 -10.80
CA LEU A 37 6.82 14.98 -11.98
C LEU A 37 7.12 16.47 -11.85
N VAL A 38 6.11 17.29 -11.53
CA VAL A 38 6.25 18.74 -11.42
C VAL A 38 7.15 19.13 -10.25
N MET A 39 6.95 18.50 -9.08
CA MET A 39 7.82 18.68 -7.91
C MET A 39 9.28 18.45 -8.27
N LYS A 40 9.55 17.37 -9.03
CA LYS A 40 10.91 17.00 -9.41
C LYS A 40 11.49 17.87 -10.51
N MET A 41 10.69 18.26 -11.51
CA MET A 41 11.15 19.10 -12.62
C MET A 41 11.50 20.51 -12.17
N GLU A 42 10.76 21.03 -11.20
CA GLU A 42 10.88 22.41 -10.77
C GLU A 42 11.51 22.56 -9.38
N ASN A 43 11.81 21.44 -8.71
CA ASN A 43 12.35 21.39 -7.36
C ASN A 43 11.52 22.20 -6.36
N ILE A 44 10.20 21.99 -6.40
CA ILE A 44 9.23 22.69 -5.57
C ILE A 44 8.49 21.70 -4.67
N SER A 45 7.92 22.22 -3.58
CA SER A 45 7.09 21.43 -2.68
C SER A 45 5.82 20.94 -3.37
N PHE A 46 5.19 19.94 -2.77
CA PHE A 46 3.92 19.41 -3.26
C PHE A 46 2.85 20.50 -3.44
N HIS A 47 2.73 21.40 -2.45
CA HIS A 47 1.74 22.48 -2.47
C HIS A 47 2.01 23.44 -3.65
N GLU A 48 3.27 23.81 -3.86
CA GLU A 48 3.64 24.69 -4.99
C GLU A 48 3.39 24.01 -6.34
N ALA A 49 3.65 22.70 -6.44
CA ALA A 49 3.37 21.92 -7.65
C ALA A 49 1.87 21.81 -7.94
N ALA A 50 1.05 21.55 -6.92
CA ALA A 50 -0.40 21.48 -7.01
C ALA A 50 -1.00 22.83 -7.42
N ASP A 51 -0.62 23.91 -6.72
CA ASP A 51 -1.06 25.29 -7.04
C ASP A 51 -0.73 25.67 -8.49
N LYS A 52 0.45 25.28 -8.97
CA LYS A 52 0.91 25.63 -10.31
C LYS A 52 0.15 24.87 -11.38
N LEU A 53 -0.12 23.59 -11.17
CA LEU A 53 -0.97 22.79 -12.05
C LEU A 53 -2.39 23.39 -12.09
N GLU A 54 -2.98 23.67 -10.93
CA GLU A 54 -4.33 24.24 -10.83
C GLU A 54 -4.46 25.58 -11.56
N LYS A 55 -3.51 26.50 -11.36
CA LYS A 55 -3.48 27.80 -12.06
C LYS A 55 -3.37 27.65 -13.58
N ARG A 56 -2.58 26.68 -14.06
CA ARG A 56 -2.45 26.41 -15.51
C ARG A 56 -3.72 25.79 -16.09
N TYR A 57 -4.37 24.87 -15.38
CA TYR A 57 -5.63 24.27 -15.81
C TYR A 57 -6.79 25.29 -15.80
N ALA A 58 -6.87 26.16 -14.80
CA ALA A 58 -7.85 27.25 -14.72
C ALA A 58 -7.69 28.26 -15.87
N SER A 59 -6.44 28.57 -16.27
CA SER A 59 -6.16 29.47 -17.39
C SER A 59 -6.50 28.88 -18.77
N ALA A 60 -6.67 27.56 -18.88
CA ALA A 60 -6.91 26.86 -20.14
C ALA A 60 -8.41 26.74 -20.51
N SER A 61 -9.34 27.28 -19.71
CA SER A 61 -10.79 27.29 -19.98
C SER A 61 -11.39 25.91 -20.30
N ILE A 62 -10.84 24.83 -19.74
CA ILE A 62 -11.35 23.47 -19.89
C ILE A 62 -12.40 23.24 -18.79
N GLU A 63 -13.66 23.00 -19.20
CA GLU A 63 -14.77 22.67 -18.31
C GLU A 63 -14.45 21.42 -17.46
N THR A 64 -14.79 21.49 -16.19
CA THR A 64 -14.22 20.68 -15.11
C THR A 64 -14.87 19.31 -14.94
N ASP A 65 -14.12 18.24 -15.23
CA ASP A 65 -14.15 17.00 -14.44
C ASP A 65 -12.88 16.98 -13.58
N THR A 66 -13.03 17.32 -12.30
CA THR A 66 -11.93 17.56 -11.37
C THR A 66 -11.03 16.33 -11.23
N PHE A 67 -9.71 16.51 -11.37
CA PHE A 67 -8.69 15.50 -11.10
C PHE A 67 -8.87 14.90 -9.71
N SER A 68 -9.51 13.74 -9.66
CA SER A 68 -9.72 12.96 -8.45
C SER A 68 -8.69 11.84 -8.42
N PHE A 69 -7.76 11.87 -7.46
CA PHE A 69 -6.96 10.70 -7.10
C PHE A 69 -7.84 9.69 -6.34
N HIS A 70 -8.94 9.25 -6.96
CA HIS A 70 -9.79 8.18 -6.46
C HIS A 70 -10.21 7.34 -7.66
N ARG A 71 -9.66 6.13 -7.74
CA ARG A 71 -10.17 5.13 -8.66
C ARG A 71 -11.43 4.48 -8.06
N ASN A 72 -12.55 4.92 -8.64
CA ASN A 72 -13.80 4.24 -8.97
C ASN A 72 -14.92 4.02 -7.93
N ASN A 73 -16.01 4.71 -8.28
CA ASN A 73 -17.44 4.38 -8.17
C ASN A 73 -18.11 4.44 -6.80
N ILE A 74 -18.81 5.54 -6.54
CA ILE A 74 -20.28 5.58 -6.32
C ILE A 74 -20.76 6.98 -6.74
N ASN A 75 -21.79 7.02 -7.58
CA ASN A 75 -22.56 8.23 -7.89
C ASN A 75 -23.15 8.77 -6.59
N ASP A 76 -22.87 10.04 -6.26
CA ASP A 76 -23.91 11.02 -5.92
C ASP A 76 -23.32 12.43 -5.74
N SER A 77 -24.11 13.38 -6.23
CA SER A 77 -24.00 14.83 -6.41
C SER A 77 -23.24 15.70 -5.37
N ILE A 78 -22.30 16.51 -5.88
CA ILE A 78 -21.86 17.92 -5.60
C ILE A 78 -22.68 18.70 -4.53
N PRO A 79 -22.11 19.58 -3.65
CA PRO A 79 -21.11 20.62 -4.01
C PRO A 79 -19.81 20.76 -3.22
N SER A 80 -18.84 21.21 -4.01
CA SER A 80 -17.52 21.74 -3.70
C SER A 80 -17.54 22.87 -2.67
N PHE A 81 -16.72 22.71 -1.63
CA PHE A 81 -16.01 23.80 -0.96
C PHE A 81 -14.62 23.26 -0.64
N GLY A 82 -13.59 24.06 -0.98
CA GLY A 82 -12.21 23.63 -1.11
C GLY A 82 -11.61 22.96 0.11
N ASN A 83 -10.54 22.22 -0.14
CA ASN A 83 -9.33 22.13 0.70
C ASN A 83 -8.54 20.90 0.25
N GLU A 84 -7.22 21.05 0.24
CA GLU A 84 -6.31 19.93 0.38
C GLU A 84 -6.83 18.98 1.48
N SER A 85 -6.93 17.70 1.17
CA SER A 85 -7.32 16.65 2.13
C SER A 85 -6.20 16.37 3.12
N SER A 86 -5.84 17.37 3.93
CA SER A 86 -5.03 17.19 5.12
C SER A 86 -5.81 16.28 6.08
N LEU A 87 -5.29 15.07 6.26
CA LEU A 87 -5.82 14.13 7.24
C LEU A 87 -5.39 14.60 8.63
N PHE A 88 -6.37 14.95 9.47
CA PHE A 88 -6.12 15.33 10.85
C PHE A 88 -6.51 14.22 11.80
N VAL A 89 -5.58 13.75 12.63
CA VAL A 89 -5.88 12.78 13.68
C VAL A 89 -6.65 13.47 14.80
N LEU A 90 -7.80 12.92 15.15
CA LEU A 90 -8.64 13.39 16.24
C LEU A 90 -8.40 12.59 17.52
N LYS A 91 -8.40 11.25 17.42
CA LYS A 91 -8.24 10.33 18.56
C LYS A 91 -7.59 9.03 18.12
N ILE A 92 -6.81 8.43 19.03
CA ILE A 92 -6.26 7.08 18.89
C ILE A 92 -6.68 6.29 20.12
N LEU A 93 -7.40 5.19 19.92
CA LEU A 93 -8.02 4.40 20.97
C LEU A 93 -7.74 2.91 20.77
N PRO A 94 -7.91 2.06 21.79
CA PRO A 94 -8.15 0.64 21.56
C PRO A 94 -9.36 0.44 20.63
N ILE A 95 -9.34 -0.63 19.84
CA ILE A 95 -10.42 -1.03 18.96
C ILE A 95 -11.63 -1.40 19.82
N THR A 96 -12.63 -0.52 19.81
CA THR A 96 -13.86 -0.61 20.60
C THR A 96 -15.10 -0.35 19.78
N HIS A 97 -14.98 0.33 18.64
CA HIS A 97 -16.10 0.57 17.74
C HIS A 97 -16.63 -0.76 17.17
N PRO A 98 -17.94 -1.06 17.31
CA PRO A 98 -18.52 -2.34 16.90
C PRO A 98 -18.19 -2.75 15.45
N THR A 99 -18.30 -1.80 14.50
CA THR A 99 -17.97 -2.07 13.09
C THR A 99 -16.51 -2.46 12.87
N LEU A 100 -15.56 -1.91 13.64
CA LEU A 100 -14.16 -2.30 13.54
C LEU A 100 -13.91 -3.65 14.21
N ILE A 101 -14.60 -3.94 15.32
CA ILE A 101 -14.56 -5.26 15.97
C ILE A 101 -15.05 -6.34 15.00
N ASP A 102 -16.17 -6.12 14.34
CA ASP A 102 -16.72 -7.08 13.37
C ASP A 102 -15.78 -7.25 12.18
N PHE A 103 -15.17 -6.16 11.70
CA PHE A 103 -14.18 -6.23 10.63
C PHE A 103 -12.93 -7.05 11.00
N VAL A 104 -12.42 -6.90 12.23
CA VAL A 104 -11.33 -7.74 12.76
C VAL A 104 -11.75 -9.22 12.79
N ARG A 105 -12.96 -9.52 13.28
CA ARG A 105 -13.51 -10.87 13.39
C ARG A 105 -13.74 -11.52 12.02
N GLU A 106 -14.24 -10.77 11.04
CA GLU A 106 -14.40 -11.21 9.65
C GLU A 106 -13.08 -11.60 8.98
N ARG A 107 -11.98 -11.00 9.44
CA ARG A 107 -10.62 -11.34 9.03
C ARG A 107 -10.02 -12.49 9.83
N LYS A 108 -10.81 -13.11 10.70
CA LYS A 108 -10.45 -14.25 11.58
C LYS A 108 -9.29 -13.93 12.52
N ILE A 109 -9.16 -12.66 12.91
CA ILE A 109 -8.16 -12.22 13.88
C ILE A 109 -8.85 -12.04 15.23
N ASP A 110 -8.20 -12.49 16.31
CA ASP A 110 -8.67 -12.26 17.67
C ASP A 110 -8.58 -10.77 18.04
N LEU A 111 -9.57 -10.25 18.77
CA LEU A 111 -9.65 -8.82 19.09
C LEU A 111 -8.52 -8.40 20.05
N GLU A 112 -8.09 -9.26 20.96
CA GLU A 112 -6.97 -8.98 21.87
C GLU A 112 -5.66 -8.91 21.07
N LEU A 113 -5.46 -9.85 20.13
CA LEU A 113 -4.33 -9.82 19.21
C LEU A 113 -4.34 -8.55 18.35
N ALA A 114 -5.48 -8.17 17.77
CA ALA A 114 -5.58 -6.94 16.99
C ALA A 114 -5.26 -5.69 17.84
N ASN A 115 -5.77 -5.59 19.06
CA ASN A 115 -5.52 -4.45 19.96
C ASN A 115 -4.07 -4.31 20.43
N ARG A 116 -3.29 -5.39 20.37
CA ARG A 116 -1.86 -5.39 20.67
C ARG A 116 -1.06 -4.62 19.61
N TYR A 117 -1.45 -4.74 18.34
CA TYR A 117 -0.67 -4.22 17.20
C TYR A 117 -1.33 -3.04 16.50
N CYS A 118 -2.65 -2.95 16.57
CA CYS A 118 -3.44 -1.94 15.89
C CYS A 118 -4.18 -1.06 16.90
N LYS A 119 -4.62 0.09 16.42
CA LYS A 119 -5.47 1.04 17.13
C LYS A 119 -6.66 1.43 16.29
N GLU A 120 -7.74 1.82 16.95
CA GLU A 120 -8.82 2.55 16.30
C GLU A 120 -8.41 4.02 16.22
N ILE A 121 -8.38 4.56 15.00
CA ILE A 121 -7.96 5.93 14.74
C ILE A 121 -9.14 6.70 14.18
N HIS A 122 -9.53 7.76 14.87
CA HIS A 122 -10.51 8.74 14.41
C HIS A 122 -9.76 9.88 13.76
N TYR A 123 -10.14 10.23 12.54
CA TYR A 123 -9.47 11.28 11.77
C TYR A 123 -10.47 12.07 10.94
N ARG A 124 -10.05 13.24 10.46
CA ARG A 124 -10.86 14.14 9.64
C ARG A 124 -10.20 14.36 8.28
N ILE A 125 -10.98 14.24 7.21
CA ILE A 125 -10.59 14.59 5.84
C ILE A 125 -11.67 15.52 5.29
N ASN A 126 -11.28 16.69 4.75
CA ASN A 126 -12.21 17.68 4.17
C ASN A 126 -13.45 17.92 5.04
N SER A 127 -13.22 18.16 6.34
CA SER A 127 -14.27 18.39 7.34
C SER A 127 -15.19 17.20 7.66
N ARG A 128 -15.01 16.04 7.04
CA ARG A 128 -15.72 14.80 7.36
C ARG A 128 -14.91 13.94 8.31
N ASN A 129 -15.57 13.39 9.34
CA ASN A 129 -14.94 12.51 10.31
C ASN A 129 -15.03 11.06 9.85
N TYR A 130 -13.97 10.32 10.07
CA TYR A 130 -13.79 8.92 9.72
C TYR A 130 -13.15 8.19 10.88
N PHE A 131 -13.26 6.87 10.87
CA PHE A 131 -12.53 6.00 11.78
C PHE A 131 -12.08 4.74 11.05
N SER A 132 -10.89 4.24 11.41
CA SER A 132 -10.31 3.05 10.79
C SER A 132 -9.44 2.28 11.77
N ILE A 133 -9.07 1.06 11.38
CA ILE A 133 -7.96 0.35 12.01
C ILE A 133 -6.67 0.98 11.52
N GLY A 134 -5.79 1.34 12.44
CA GLY A 134 -4.47 1.90 12.20
C GLY A 134 -3.38 0.95 12.68
N PHE A 135 -2.40 0.67 11.84
CA PHE A 135 -1.19 -0.09 12.19
C PHE A 135 0.03 0.83 12.11
N ARG A 136 0.75 0.97 13.22
CA ARG A 136 1.83 1.96 13.35
C ARG A 136 3.11 1.46 12.66
N ASN A 137 3.83 2.37 12.01
CA ASN A 137 5.13 2.09 11.41
C ASN A 137 6.30 2.62 12.25
N ASP A 138 7.52 2.33 11.79
CA ASP A 138 8.77 2.66 12.51
C ASP A 138 9.06 4.17 12.59
N LYS A 139 8.33 4.99 11.84
CA LYS A 139 8.44 6.46 11.81
C LYS A 139 7.16 7.15 12.26
N ASP A 140 6.39 6.47 13.11
CA ASP A 140 5.22 6.99 13.80
C ASP A 140 4.02 7.33 12.89
N GLY A 141 4.11 6.99 11.61
CA GLY A 141 2.97 6.97 10.69
C GLY A 141 2.08 5.76 10.93
N TYR A 142 0.96 5.71 10.22
CA TYR A 142 -0.01 4.62 10.32
C TYR A 142 -0.49 4.17 8.96
N GLU A 143 -0.59 2.85 8.77
CA GLU A 143 -1.42 2.29 7.71
C GLU A 143 -2.87 2.20 8.17
N LEU A 144 -3.79 2.73 7.37
CA LEU A 144 -5.21 2.79 7.69
C LEU A 144 -5.99 1.82 6.82
N ASN A 145 -6.88 1.04 7.44
CA ASN A 145 -7.78 0.14 6.74
C ASN A 145 -9.15 0.14 7.40
N SER A 146 -10.20 0.23 6.57
CA SER A 146 -11.58 0.28 7.04
C SER A 146 -12.46 -0.78 6.38
N PRO A 147 -13.61 -1.12 7.00
CA PRO A 147 -14.53 -2.14 6.49
C PRO A 147 -15.09 -1.82 5.09
N LEU A 148 -15.22 -0.53 4.74
CA LEU A 148 -15.73 -0.07 3.45
C LEU A 148 -14.68 -0.11 2.32
N GLY A 149 -13.57 -0.82 2.54
CA GLY A 149 -12.51 -0.99 1.53
C GLY A 149 -11.57 0.20 1.38
N PHE A 150 -11.79 1.30 2.12
CA PHE A 150 -10.83 2.41 2.15
C PHE A 150 -9.50 1.94 2.75
N LYS A 151 -8.44 2.16 1.99
CA LYS A 151 -7.04 1.98 2.37
C LYS A 151 -6.37 3.36 2.30
N GLY A 152 -5.78 3.78 3.41
CA GLY A 152 -5.11 5.09 3.51
C GLY A 152 -3.89 5.00 4.40
N CYS A 153 -3.27 6.14 4.66
CA CYS A 153 -2.18 6.22 5.62
C CYS A 153 -2.17 7.57 6.34
N ILE A 154 -1.56 7.59 7.52
CA ILE A 154 -1.08 8.79 8.19
C ILE A 154 0.42 8.83 7.91
N SER A 155 0.88 9.89 7.25
CA SER A 155 2.29 10.04 6.89
C SER A 155 3.19 10.07 8.13
N PRO A 156 4.45 9.61 7.99
CA PRO A 156 5.07 9.07 6.78
C PRO A 156 4.68 7.61 6.48
N LYS A 157 4.69 7.21 5.20
CA LYS A 157 4.61 5.79 4.83
C LYS A 157 5.95 5.13 5.04
N GLU A 158 6.00 4.14 5.92
CA GLU A 158 7.20 3.37 6.23
C GLU A 158 6.93 1.90 6.52
N ILE A 159 8.00 1.11 6.53
CA ILE A 159 7.97 -0.27 7.02
C ILE A 159 7.74 -0.32 8.53
N THR A 160 7.30 -1.47 9.03
CA THR A 160 7.27 -1.76 10.46
C THR A 160 8.21 -2.92 10.76
N THR A 161 9.09 -2.77 11.76
CA THR A 161 9.99 -3.84 12.20
C THR A 161 9.63 -4.34 13.60
N VAL A 162 9.71 -5.65 13.79
CA VAL A 162 9.63 -6.33 15.09
C VAL A 162 10.98 -6.98 15.33
N ARG A 163 11.69 -6.53 16.37
CA ARG A 163 13.04 -7.00 16.71
C ARG A 163 13.00 -7.86 17.95
N ASN A 164 13.38 -9.12 17.79
CA ASN A 164 13.52 -10.11 18.87
C ASN A 164 14.96 -10.63 18.97
N ASN A 165 15.92 -9.98 18.29
CA ASN A 165 17.34 -10.34 18.22
C ASN A 165 17.55 -11.79 17.78
N ARG A 166 16.80 -12.25 16.77
CA ARG A 166 16.95 -13.58 16.19
C ARG A 166 17.61 -13.52 14.82
N ASN A 167 18.21 -14.65 14.43
CA ASN A 167 18.81 -14.81 13.10
C ASN A 167 17.78 -14.99 11.96
N THR A 168 16.50 -15.14 12.29
CA THR A 168 15.43 -15.42 11.33
C THR A 168 14.57 -14.18 11.13
N CYS A 169 14.30 -13.82 9.88
CA CYS A 169 13.42 -12.72 9.50
C CYS A 169 12.17 -13.23 8.77
N LEU A 170 11.00 -12.81 9.23
CA LEU A 170 9.72 -13.01 8.56
C LEU A 170 9.34 -11.74 7.80
N VAL A 171 9.04 -11.85 6.50
CA VAL A 171 8.71 -10.70 5.65
C VAL A 171 7.25 -10.80 5.23
N PHE A 172 6.47 -9.76 5.52
CA PHE A 172 5.04 -9.68 5.19
C PHE A 172 4.75 -8.47 4.30
N GLU A 173 3.85 -8.60 3.34
CA GLU A 173 3.44 -7.48 2.49
C GLU A 173 2.61 -6.46 3.28
N GLY A 174 1.57 -6.91 3.98
CA GLY A 174 0.71 -6.09 4.81
C GLY A 174 0.62 -6.56 6.27
N PHE A 175 0.13 -5.67 7.13
CA PHE A 175 -0.04 -5.99 8.55
C PHE A 175 -1.13 -7.05 8.79
N TRP A 176 -2.12 -7.18 7.90
CA TRP A 176 -3.11 -8.24 8.01
C TRP A 176 -2.50 -9.63 7.81
N ASP A 177 -1.51 -9.77 6.94
CA ASP A 177 -0.79 -11.03 6.75
C ASP A 177 0.06 -11.36 7.98
N PHE A 178 0.73 -10.35 8.54
CA PHE A 178 1.44 -10.50 9.82
C PHE A 178 0.51 -10.98 10.95
N LEU A 179 -0.65 -10.35 11.14
CA LEU A 179 -1.62 -10.81 12.14
C LEU A 179 -2.17 -12.21 11.82
N SER A 180 -2.36 -12.53 10.54
CA SER A 180 -2.84 -13.85 10.11
C SER A 180 -1.82 -14.94 10.42
N TYR A 181 -0.53 -14.67 10.22
CA TYR A 181 0.55 -15.55 10.62
C TYR A 181 0.52 -15.83 12.12
N LEU A 182 0.40 -14.79 12.96
CA LEU A 182 0.32 -14.95 14.41
C LEU A 182 -0.88 -15.83 14.83
N THR A 183 -2.04 -15.59 14.21
CA THR A 183 -3.24 -16.43 14.41
C THR A 183 -2.99 -17.89 14.01
N LEU A 184 -2.44 -18.14 12.82
CA LEU A 184 -2.16 -19.49 12.32
C LEU A 184 -1.14 -20.24 13.18
N GLN A 185 -0.16 -19.54 13.74
CA GLN A 185 0.80 -20.11 14.68
C GLN A 185 0.24 -20.26 16.11
N ASN A 186 -0.97 -19.77 16.36
CA ASN A 186 -1.59 -19.73 17.69
C ASN A 186 -0.70 -19.02 18.74
N VAL A 187 -0.10 -17.89 18.36
CA VAL A 187 0.77 -17.08 19.23
C VAL A 187 0.38 -15.61 19.17
N LYS A 188 0.56 -14.88 20.28
CA LYS A 188 0.30 -13.42 20.33
C LYS A 188 1.50 -12.56 19.93
N GLN A 189 2.66 -13.18 19.75
CA GLN A 189 3.91 -12.51 19.37
C GLN A 189 4.83 -13.54 18.71
N THR A 190 5.52 -13.13 17.65
CA THR A 190 6.55 -13.94 17.01
C THR A 190 7.82 -13.99 17.86
N LYS A 191 8.51 -15.13 17.85
CA LYS A 191 9.85 -15.25 18.44
C LYS A 191 10.94 -14.71 17.51
N HIS A 192 10.65 -14.63 16.21
CA HIS A 192 11.58 -14.22 15.16
C HIS A 192 11.51 -12.72 14.92
N ASP A 193 12.53 -12.17 14.28
CA ASP A 193 12.46 -10.82 13.77
C ASP A 193 11.46 -10.79 12.59
N ALA A 194 10.75 -9.68 12.42
CA ALA A 194 9.80 -9.54 11.33
C ALA A 194 9.85 -8.13 10.74
N VAL A 195 9.58 -8.04 9.44
CA VAL A 195 9.33 -6.79 8.75
C VAL A 195 8.02 -6.86 8.01
N ILE A 196 7.20 -5.83 8.19
CA ILE A 196 5.96 -5.61 7.46
C ILE A 196 6.22 -4.47 6.50
N LEU A 197 6.09 -4.73 5.20
CA LEU A 197 6.40 -3.73 4.17
C LEU A 197 5.42 -2.57 4.19
N ASN A 198 4.16 -2.83 4.61
CA ASN A 198 3.02 -1.92 4.61
C ASN A 198 2.56 -1.47 3.21
N LEU A 199 3.47 -1.53 2.24
CA LEU A 199 3.25 -1.36 0.82
C LEU A 199 4.41 -2.07 0.09
N ILE A 200 4.13 -2.79 -0.99
CA ILE A 200 5.15 -3.52 -1.75
C ILE A 200 6.31 -2.62 -2.24
N ALA A 201 6.03 -1.35 -2.53
CA ALA A 201 7.03 -0.36 -2.94
C ALA A 201 8.09 -0.06 -1.87
N ASN A 202 7.81 -0.36 -0.59
CA ASN A 202 8.77 -0.20 0.50
C ASN A 202 9.77 -1.35 0.62
N VAL A 203 9.73 -2.36 -0.28
CA VAL A 203 10.68 -3.49 -0.24
C VAL A 203 12.14 -3.02 -0.20
N SER A 204 12.49 -1.97 -0.97
CA SER A 204 13.84 -1.40 -0.99
C SER A 204 14.27 -0.87 0.38
N LYS A 205 13.36 -0.24 1.13
CA LYS A 205 13.61 0.29 2.48
C LYS A 205 13.78 -0.82 3.52
N ALA A 206 13.15 -1.98 3.30
CA ALA A 206 13.30 -3.15 4.15
C ALA A 206 14.60 -3.92 3.93
N MET A 207 15.30 -3.70 2.81
CA MET A 207 16.42 -4.57 2.40
C MET A 207 17.55 -4.61 3.42
N ASP A 208 17.93 -3.48 4.02
CA ASP A 208 19.02 -3.45 5.00
C ASP A 208 18.68 -4.28 6.24
N PHE A 209 17.42 -4.22 6.69
CA PHE A 209 16.92 -5.06 7.76
C PHE A 209 16.90 -6.53 7.34
N ILE A 210 16.39 -6.87 6.15
CA ILE A 210 16.30 -8.26 5.69
C ILE A 210 17.70 -8.89 5.59
N LYS A 211 18.68 -8.19 5.02
CA LYS A 211 20.06 -8.69 4.79
C LYS A 211 20.83 -9.00 6.07
N SER A 212 20.45 -8.41 7.21
CA SER A 212 21.11 -8.68 8.49
C SER A 212 20.80 -10.06 9.07
N HIS A 213 19.93 -10.85 8.42
CA HIS A 213 19.42 -12.13 8.93
C HIS A 213 19.94 -13.30 8.10
N LYS A 214 20.05 -14.47 8.75
CA LYS A 214 20.56 -15.70 8.12
C LYS A 214 19.46 -16.44 7.37
N ASP A 215 18.28 -16.55 7.98
CA ASP A 215 17.14 -17.29 7.45
C ASP A 215 15.99 -16.32 7.17
N ILE A 216 15.57 -16.22 5.91
CA ILE A 216 14.50 -15.32 5.50
C ILE A 216 13.29 -16.15 5.05
N TYR A 217 12.11 -15.81 5.56
CA TYR A 217 10.85 -16.42 5.16
C TYR A 217 9.90 -15.34 4.65
N THR A 218 9.51 -15.40 3.38
CA THR A 218 8.61 -14.41 2.77
C THR A 218 7.17 -14.91 2.73
N TYR A 219 6.24 -14.05 3.12
CA TYR A 219 4.80 -14.22 3.06
C TYR A 219 4.20 -13.03 2.29
N LEU A 220 4.57 -12.91 1.00
CA LEU A 220 4.10 -11.85 0.11
C LEU A 220 2.89 -12.31 -0.71
N ASP A 221 2.15 -11.37 -1.30
CA ASP A 221 0.94 -11.69 -2.05
C ASP A 221 1.26 -12.60 -3.26
N ASN A 222 0.33 -13.48 -3.61
CA ASN A 222 0.40 -14.35 -4.80
C ASN A 222 0.06 -13.59 -6.09
N ASP A 223 0.42 -12.32 -6.17
CA ASP A 223 0.26 -11.48 -7.36
C ASP A 223 1.62 -11.08 -7.99
N GLU A 224 1.58 -10.36 -9.11
CA GLU A 224 2.80 -9.94 -9.80
C GLU A 224 3.69 -9.00 -8.96
N GLY A 225 3.09 -8.26 -8.02
CA GLY A 225 3.81 -7.38 -7.09
C GLY A 225 4.63 -8.20 -6.10
N GLY A 226 3.96 -9.10 -5.38
CA GLY A 226 4.59 -10.00 -4.42
C GLY A 226 5.67 -10.88 -5.07
N GLN A 227 5.39 -11.44 -6.26
CA GLN A 227 6.37 -12.25 -7.00
C GLN A 227 7.62 -11.47 -7.43
N ARG A 228 7.47 -10.19 -7.80
CA ARG A 228 8.63 -9.32 -8.12
C ARG A 228 9.45 -9.01 -6.87
N ALA A 229 8.80 -8.70 -5.76
CA ALA A 229 9.49 -8.44 -4.49
C ALA A 229 10.22 -9.69 -3.96
N THR A 230 9.61 -10.88 -4.04
CA THR A 230 10.28 -12.14 -3.67
C THR A 230 11.53 -12.37 -4.51
N ARG A 231 11.47 -12.12 -5.83
CA ARG A 231 12.64 -12.22 -6.71
C ARG A 231 13.75 -11.25 -6.32
N LEU A 232 13.41 -9.99 -6.06
CA LEU A 232 14.38 -8.98 -5.62
C LEU A 232 15.09 -9.40 -4.32
N ILE A 233 14.33 -9.89 -3.33
CA ILE A 233 14.90 -10.36 -2.06
C ILE A 233 15.81 -11.57 -2.31
N LYS A 234 15.38 -12.51 -3.16
CA LYS A 234 16.14 -13.73 -3.51
C LYS A 234 17.44 -13.43 -4.24
N GLU A 235 17.47 -12.44 -5.12
CA GLU A 235 18.69 -12.02 -5.82
C GLU A 235 19.71 -11.38 -4.87
N THR A 236 19.24 -10.81 -3.75
CA THR A 236 20.10 -10.06 -2.82
C THR A 236 20.50 -10.87 -1.58
N CYS A 237 19.75 -11.93 -1.25
CA CYS A 237 19.94 -12.71 -0.03
C CYS A 237 20.19 -14.20 -0.34
N PRO A 238 21.21 -14.83 0.28
CA PRO A 238 21.62 -16.19 -0.08
C PRO A 238 20.65 -17.30 0.35
N SER A 239 19.85 -17.08 1.40
CA SER A 239 18.90 -18.07 1.93
C SER A 239 17.52 -17.44 2.11
N ILE A 240 16.60 -17.80 1.20
CA ILE A 240 15.21 -17.35 1.22
C ILE A 240 14.28 -18.54 1.05
N ASN A 241 13.24 -18.58 1.88
CA ASN A 241 12.19 -19.58 1.84
C ASN A 241 10.88 -18.88 1.51
N ASP A 242 10.46 -18.97 0.25
CA ASP A 242 9.18 -18.43 -0.18
C ASP A 242 8.04 -19.29 0.35
N ARG A 243 7.18 -18.71 1.19
CA ARG A 243 6.01 -19.37 1.78
C ARG A 243 4.74 -19.15 0.98
N SER A 244 4.77 -18.38 -0.11
CA SER A 244 3.63 -18.14 -1.01
C SER A 244 2.93 -19.43 -1.48
N ALA A 245 3.71 -20.49 -1.69
CA ALA A 245 3.22 -21.82 -2.05
C ALA A 245 2.31 -22.47 -0.98
N GLN A 246 2.44 -22.12 0.31
CA GLN A 246 1.62 -22.69 1.39
C GLN A 246 0.16 -22.23 1.32
N TYR A 247 -0.08 -21.06 0.73
CA TYR A 247 -1.39 -20.50 0.49
C TYR A 247 -1.66 -20.36 -1.01
N ALA A 248 -1.16 -21.30 -1.81
CA ALA A 248 -1.47 -21.38 -3.23
C ALA A 248 -2.99 -21.43 -3.46
N GLY A 249 -3.48 -20.60 -4.38
CA GLY A 249 -4.92 -20.45 -4.67
C GLY A 249 -5.64 -19.38 -3.85
N TYR A 250 -4.92 -18.66 -2.99
CA TYR A 250 -5.39 -17.48 -2.26
C TYR A 250 -4.52 -16.28 -2.62
N LYS A 251 -5.09 -15.08 -2.61
CA LYS A 251 -4.34 -13.87 -2.97
C LYS A 251 -3.24 -13.57 -1.94
N ASP A 252 -3.59 -13.60 -0.67
CA ASP A 252 -2.72 -13.23 0.44
C ASP A 252 -2.91 -14.19 1.63
N LEU A 253 -2.09 -14.05 2.67
CA LEU A 253 -2.13 -14.95 3.81
C LEU A 253 -3.42 -14.75 4.64
N ASN A 254 -3.98 -13.54 4.65
CA ASN A 254 -5.25 -13.29 5.32
C ASN A 254 -6.44 -13.94 4.60
N GLU A 255 -6.48 -13.92 3.27
CA GLU A 255 -7.49 -14.62 2.47
C GLU A 255 -7.42 -16.13 2.68
N TYR A 256 -6.21 -16.69 2.81
CA TYR A 256 -6.00 -18.09 3.19
C TYR A 256 -6.61 -18.41 4.55
N LEU A 257 -6.28 -17.61 5.58
CA LEU A 257 -6.86 -17.77 6.92
C LEU A 257 -8.41 -17.67 6.90
N ARG A 258 -8.97 -16.84 6.03
CA ARG A 258 -10.42 -16.66 5.89
C ARG A 258 -11.09 -17.72 5.00
N GLY A 259 -10.32 -18.56 4.29
CA GLY A 259 -10.84 -19.53 3.34
C GLY A 259 -11.41 -18.93 2.04
N LYS A 260 -10.98 -17.71 1.65
CA LYS A 260 -11.46 -17.01 0.45
C LYS A 260 -10.58 -17.31 -0.78
N LYS A 261 -10.95 -18.33 -1.56
CA LYS A 261 -10.19 -18.72 -2.76
C LYS A 261 -10.27 -17.68 -3.88
N LEU A 262 -9.23 -17.63 -4.72
CA LEU A 262 -9.23 -16.87 -5.97
C LEU A 262 -10.38 -17.34 -6.87
N VAL A 263 -11.22 -16.40 -7.30
CA VAL A 263 -12.30 -16.70 -8.25
C VAL A 263 -11.66 -16.88 -9.62
N GLN A 264 -11.69 -18.10 -10.17
CA GLN A 264 -11.35 -18.33 -11.57
C GLN A 264 -12.36 -17.57 -12.45
N GLN A 265 -11.92 -16.52 -13.12
CA GLN A 265 -12.70 -15.95 -14.21
C GLN A 265 -12.84 -17.02 -15.29
N LYS A 266 -14.02 -17.65 -15.38
CA LYS A 266 -14.39 -18.43 -16.56
C LYS A 266 -14.32 -17.48 -17.75
N GLN A 267 -13.29 -17.62 -18.59
CA GLN A 267 -13.33 -17.06 -19.93
C GLN A 267 -14.56 -17.65 -20.61
N GLN A 268 -15.63 -16.85 -20.73
CA GLN A 268 -16.69 -17.15 -21.66
C GLN A 268 -16.09 -17.06 -23.05
N SER A 269 -15.73 -18.21 -23.61
CA SER A 269 -15.47 -18.36 -25.03
C SER A 269 -16.70 -17.88 -25.78
N ARG A 270 -16.65 -16.65 -26.31
CA ARG A 270 -17.56 -16.21 -27.36
C ARG A 270 -17.26 -17.08 -28.57
N GLY A 271 -17.98 -18.19 -28.69
CA GLY A 271 -17.97 -19.01 -29.89
C GLY A 271 -18.41 -18.16 -31.07
N MET A 272 -17.50 -17.93 -32.02
CA MET A 272 -17.87 -17.50 -33.36
C MET A 272 -18.77 -18.58 -33.95
N LYS A 273 -20.07 -18.28 -34.09
CA LYS A 273 -20.91 -19.04 -35.02
C LYS A 273 -20.54 -18.59 -36.44
N ARG A 274 -20.16 -19.58 -37.23
CA ARG A 274 -19.95 -19.51 -38.68
C ARG A 274 -21.24 -19.14 -39.39
#